data_AF-A0A351L9L9-F1
#
_entry.id   AF-A0A351L9L9-F1
#
_cell.length_a   1.000
_cell.length_b   1.000
_cell.length_c   1.000
_cell.angle_alpha   90.00
_cell.angle_beta   90.00
_cell.angle_gamma   90.00
#
_symmetry.space_group_name_H-M   'P 1'
#
loop_
_entity.id
_entity.type
_entity.pdbx_description
1 polymer ?
#
loop_
_entity_poly.entity_id
_entity_poly.type
_entity_poly.pdbx_seq_one_letter_code
_entity_poly.pdbx_strand_id
1 'polypeptide(L)' 'MNLQELKQEAYKLSVSDRLALIEALVQSLMNELETRLPVAKGTLTGLRGLLKTDAPPPSDEEVQVILEERVEEKCQ' A
#
# COMPACT_ATOMS: atom_id res chain seq x y z
N MET A 1 -12.38 29.97 1.42
CA MET A 1 -13.66 29.32 1.07
C MET A 1 -13.91 28.22 2.08
N ASN A 2 -15.08 28.18 2.70
CA ASN A 2 -15.45 27.10 3.63
C ASN A 2 -16.00 25.87 2.87
N LEU A 3 -16.18 24.75 3.56
CA LEU A 3 -16.66 23.51 2.93
C LEU A 3 -18.05 23.64 2.31
N GLN A 4 -18.92 24.45 2.91
CA GLN A 4 -20.27 24.68 2.41
C GLN A 4 -20.25 25.47 1.11
N GLU A 5 -19.44 26.53 1.02
CA GLU A 5 -19.22 27.33 -0.18
C GLU A 5 -18.63 26.47 -1.31
N LEU A 6 -17.65 25.60 -1.00
CA LEU A 6 -17.08 24.65 -1.98
C LEU A 6 -18.13 23.69 -2.54
N LYS A 7 -19.02 23.16 -1.68
CA LYS A 7 -20.12 22.29 -2.12
C LYS A 7 -21.07 23.03 -3.06
N GLN A 8 -21.42 24.27 -2.75
CA GLN A 8 -22.28 25.07 -3.60
C GLN A 8 -21.63 25.36 -4.96
N GLU A 9 -20.34 25.64 -4.98
CA GLU A 9 -19.62 25.85 -6.25
C GLU A 9 -19.52 24.57 -7.07
N ALA A 10 -19.25 23.43 -6.43
CA ALA A 10 -19.24 22.12 -7.10
C ALA A 10 -20.59 21.76 -7.72
N TYR A 11 -21.72 22.20 -7.14
CA TYR A 11 -23.04 21.96 -7.73
C TYR A 11 -23.37 22.84 -8.94
N LYS A 12 -22.66 23.95 -9.15
CA LYS A 12 -22.82 24.78 -10.35
C LYS A 12 -22.14 24.20 -11.58
N LEU A 13 -21.22 23.25 -11.37
CA LEU A 13 -20.48 22.59 -12.44
C LEU A 13 -21.37 21.67 -13.28
N SER A 14 -20.96 21.42 -14.53
CA SER A 14 -21.59 20.42 -15.37
C SER A 14 -21.47 19.02 -14.75
N VAL A 15 -22.26 18.05 -15.20
CA VAL A 15 -22.13 16.66 -14.73
C VAL A 15 -20.71 16.12 -15.02
N SER A 16 -20.18 16.42 -16.20
CA SER A 16 -18.83 16.00 -16.61
C SER A 16 -17.76 16.57 -15.69
N ASP A 17 -17.82 17.86 -15.40
CA ASP A 17 -16.83 18.53 -14.55
C ASP A 17 -16.91 18.04 -13.10
N ARG A 18 -18.11 17.72 -12.60
CA ARG A 18 -18.27 17.10 -11.28
C ARG A 18 -17.62 15.72 -11.21
N LEU A 19 -17.75 14.91 -12.25
CA LEU A 19 -17.10 13.60 -12.31
C LEU A 19 -15.57 13.74 -12.38
N ALA A 20 -15.07 14.66 -13.20
CA ALA A 20 -13.63 14.96 -13.27
C ALA A 20 -13.09 15.47 -11.92
N LEU A 21 -13.86 16.30 -11.20
CA LEU A 21 -13.48 16.77 -9.87
C LEU A 21 -13.42 15.62 -8.85
N ILE A 22 -14.38 14.69 -8.89
CA ILE A 22 -14.36 13.49 -8.04
C ILE A 22 -13.11 12.65 -8.32
N GLU A 23 -12.80 12.41 -9.59
CA GLU A 23 -11.61 11.66 -9.99
C GLU A 23 -10.33 12.32 -9.47
N ALA A 24 -10.19 13.64 -9.65
CA ALA A 24 -9.05 14.39 -9.14
C ALA A 24 -8.91 14.32 -7.61
N LEU A 25 -10.03 14.39 -6.88
CA LEU A 25 -10.04 14.26 -5.42
C LEU A 25 -9.63 12.86 -4.97
N VAL A 26 -10.14 11.81 -5.62
CA VAL A 26 -9.76 10.43 -5.35
C VAL A 26 -8.26 10.23 -5.57
N GLN A 27 -7.72 10.71 -6.70
CA GLN A 27 -6.28 10.62 -6.99
C GLN A 27 -5.43 11.38 -5.96
N SER A 28 -5.85 12.57 -5.56
CA SER A 28 -5.17 13.34 -4.51
C SER A 28 -5.11 12.56 -3.18
N LEU A 29 -6.23 11.94 -2.80
CA LEU A 29 -6.29 11.15 -1.56
C LEU A 29 -5.48 9.86 -1.66
N MET A 30 -5.49 9.19 -2.82
CA MET A 30 -4.65 8.01 -3.04
C MET A 30 -3.17 8.34 -2.84
N ASN A 31 -2.68 9.42 -3.43
CA ASN A 31 -1.28 9.85 -3.25
C ASN A 31 -0.93 10.17 -1.78
N GLU A 32 -1.87 10.77 -1.04
CA GLU A 32 -1.68 11.06 0.39
C GLU A 32 -1.77 9.81 1.27
N LEU A 33 -2.51 8.78 0.83
CA LEU A 33 -2.67 7.52 1.56
C LEU A 33 -1.55 6.53 1.24
N GLU A 34 -1.07 6.46 0.00
CA GLU A 34 0.08 5.63 -0.40
C GLU A 34 1.37 6.07 0.28
N THR A 35 1.48 7.36 0.64
CA THR A 35 2.59 7.87 1.45
C THR A 35 2.53 7.44 2.92
N ARG A 36 1.44 6.80 3.37
CA ARG A 36 1.32 6.32 4.76
C ARG A 36 1.93 4.93 4.90
N LEU A 37 3.16 4.98 5.43
CA LEU A 37 3.98 3.93 6.03
C LEU A 37 5.04 3.35 5.08
N PRO A 38 6.32 3.80 5.19
CA PRO A 38 7.41 2.94 4.77
C PRO A 38 7.25 1.60 5.48
N VAL A 39 7.15 0.52 4.70
CA VAL A 39 7.08 -0.83 5.25
C VAL A 39 8.28 -1.01 6.16
N ALA A 40 8.04 -1.20 7.46
CA ALA A 40 9.10 -1.31 8.43
C ALA A 40 10.05 -2.44 7.99
N LYS A 41 11.38 -2.18 8.03
CA LYS A 41 12.39 -3.18 7.67
C LYS A 41 12.11 -4.47 8.43
N GLY A 42 11.97 -5.58 7.70
CA GLY A 42 11.61 -6.89 8.26
C GLY A 42 10.16 -7.31 8.06
N THR A 43 9.22 -6.39 7.80
CA THR A 43 7.80 -6.76 7.58
C THR A 43 7.63 -7.62 6.33
N LEU A 44 8.30 -7.29 5.23
CA LEU A 44 8.29 -8.11 4.01
C LEU A 44 8.97 -9.46 4.24
N THR A 45 10.01 -9.50 5.08
CA THR A 45 10.72 -10.73 5.44
C THR A 45 9.82 -11.69 6.23
N GLY A 46 8.99 -11.16 7.14
CA GLY A 46 8.01 -11.95 7.89
C GLY A 46 6.87 -12.50 7.02
N LEU A 47 6.63 -11.91 5.84
CA LEU A 47 5.64 -12.37 4.87
C LEU A 47 6.25 -13.31 3.80
N ARG A 48 7.53 -13.72 3.96
CA ARG A 48 8.21 -14.68 3.10
C ARG A 48 7.45 -16.02 3.10
N GLY A 49 7.03 -16.46 1.92
CA GLY A 49 6.20 -17.66 1.72
C GLY A 49 4.69 -17.42 1.70
N LEU A 50 4.24 -16.19 1.98
CA LEU A 50 2.82 -15.78 1.90
C LEU A 50 2.55 -14.87 0.70
N LEU A 51 3.50 -13.98 0.39
CA LEU A 51 3.41 -13.07 -0.75
C LEU A 51 3.79 -13.78 -2.06
N LYS A 52 3.12 -13.40 -3.15
CA LYS A 52 3.56 -13.77 -4.49
C LYS A 52 4.81 -12.98 -4.84
N THR A 53 5.82 -13.67 -5.34
CA THR A 53 7.09 -13.08 -5.78
C THR A 53 7.39 -13.58 -7.19
N ASP A 54 7.94 -12.72 -8.04
CA ASP A 54 8.42 -13.12 -9.38
C ASP A 54 9.75 -13.90 -9.31
N ALA A 55 10.38 -13.95 -8.14
CA ALA A 55 11.56 -14.75 -7.89
C ALA A 55 11.23 -16.25 -7.98
N PRO A 56 12.17 -17.08 -8.48
CA PRO A 56 12.00 -18.52 -8.49
C PRO A 56 11.82 -19.05 -7.06
N PRO A 57 11.09 -20.17 -6.89
CA PRO A 57 10.97 -20.80 -5.59
C PRO A 57 12.36 -21.20 -5.07
N PRO A 58 12.62 -21.06 -3.75
CA PRO A 58 13.89 -21.43 -3.16
C PRO A 58 14.12 -22.94 -3.26
N SER A 59 15.38 -23.33 -3.37
CA SER A 59 15.82 -24.73 -3.32
C SER A 59 15.71 -25.31 -1.91
N ASP A 60 15.71 -26.64 -1.80
CA ASP A 60 15.59 -27.34 -0.50
C ASP A 60 16.71 -26.98 0.48
N GLU A 61 17.92 -26.71 -0.04
CA GLU A 61 19.09 -26.29 0.72
C GLU A 61 18.91 -24.85 1.26
N GLU A 62 18.42 -23.93 0.44
CA GLU A 62 18.12 -22.56 0.84
C GLU A 62 16.97 -22.53 1.87
N VAL A 63 15.99 -23.42 1.74
CA VAL A 63 14.90 -23.54 2.72
C VAL A 63 15.41 -23.96 4.09
N GLN A 64 16.39 -24.87 4.17
CA GLN A 64 16.99 -25.27 5.45
C GLN A 64 17.64 -24.09 6.17
N VAL A 65 18.43 -23.29 5.45
CA VAL A 65 19.05 -22.07 6.00
C VAL A 65 17.99 -21.09 6.51
N ILE A 66 16.91 -20.86 5.75
CA ILE A 66 15.81 -19.96 6.14
C ILE A 66 15.09 -20.45 7.42
N LEU A 67 15.02 -21.76 7.63
CA LEU A 67 14.39 -22.34 8.81
C LEU A 67 15.31 -22.23 10.03
N GLU A 68 16.61 -22.45 9.86
CA GLU A 68 17.62 -22.29 10.91
C GLU A 68 17.66 -20.84 11.43
N GLU A 69 17.73 -19.85 10.52
CA GLU A 69 17.66 -18.43 10.85
C GLU A 69 16.39 -18.09 11.67
N ARG A 70 15.23 -18.64 11.29
CA ARG A 70 13.96 -18.43 12.01
C ARG A 70 13.90 -19.08 13.39
N VAL A 71 14.62 -20.19 13.59
CA VAL A 71 14.71 -20.85 14.89
C VAL A 71 15.56 -20.00 15.84
N GLU A 72 16.67 -19.48 15.35
CA GLU A 72 17.55 -18.58 16.11
C GLU A 72 16.83 -17.29 16.52
N GLU A 73 16.11 -16.64 15.60
CA GLU A 73 15.29 -15.45 15.88
C GLU A 73 14.21 -15.66 16.95
N LYS A 74 13.68 -16.89 17.09
CA LYS A 74 12.61 -17.20 18.06
C LYS A 74 13.12 -17.64 19.43
N CYS A 75 14.37 -18.11 19.51
CA CYS A 75 14.99 -18.57 20.76
C CYS A 75 15.75 -17.46 21.50
N GLN A 76 15.75 -16.24 20.96
CA GLN A 76 16.35 -15.04 21.52
C GLN A 76 15.27 -14.13 22.16
#